data_AF-A0A351KX93-F1
#
_entry.id   AF-A0A351KX93-F1
#
_cell.length_a   1.000
_cell.length_b   1.000
_cell.length_c   1.000
_cell.angle_alpha   90.00
_cell.angle_beta   90.00
_cell.angle_gamma   90.00
#
_symmetry.space_group_name_H-M   'P 1'
#
loop_
_entity.id
_entity.type
_entity.pdbx_description
1 polymer ?
#
loop_
_entity_poly.entity_id
_entity_poly.type
_entity_poly.pdbx_seq_one_letter_code
_entity_poly.pdbx_strand_id
1 'polypeptide(L)'
;VPTGLTVRNNITVTHNSGREINANVSINGNKVIIDFTQPVSPESQLEIDLNDVIRTGVSNAWLYRVSTKFVGNNIHIPIGIAQLRVY
;
A
#
# COMPACT_ATOMS: atom_id res chain seq x y z
N VAL A 1 1.69 8.46 -1.57
CA VAL A 1 1.70 8.69 -3.02
C VAL A 1 2.49 9.97 -3.30
N PRO A 2 3.77 9.83 -3.64
CA PRO A 2 4.60 10.95 -4.06
C PRO A 2 4.02 11.65 -5.31
N THR A 3 4.30 12.94 -5.46
CA THR A 3 3.77 13.79 -6.54
C THR A 3 4.09 13.21 -7.93
N GLY A 4 3.11 13.20 -8.83
CA GLY A 4 3.28 12.66 -10.19
C GLY A 4 2.97 11.17 -10.35
N LEU A 5 2.46 10.51 -9.31
CA LEU A 5 1.79 9.22 -9.41
C LEU A 5 0.36 9.33 -8.91
N THR A 6 -0.55 8.67 -9.61
CA THR A 6 -1.93 8.48 -9.20
C THR A 6 -2.18 6.98 -9.14
N VAL A 7 -2.47 6.47 -7.95
CA VAL A 7 -2.88 5.08 -7.75
C VAL A 7 -4.41 5.05 -7.79
N ARG A 8 -5.01 4.05 -8.44
CA ARG A 8 -6.47 3.81 -8.35
C ARG A 8 -6.79 2.68 -7.37
N ASN A 9 -8.07 2.56 -7.01
CA ASN A 9 -8.56 1.59 -6.03
C ASN A 9 -8.40 0.11 -6.46
N ASN A 10 -7.85 -0.17 -7.65
CA ASN A 10 -7.56 -1.53 -8.09
C ASN A 10 -6.25 -2.02 -7.46
N ILE A 11 -6.33 -2.42 -6.19
CA ILE A 11 -5.20 -2.91 -5.40
C ILE A 11 -5.56 -4.28 -4.86
N THR A 12 -4.72 -5.26 -5.14
CA THR A 12 -4.88 -6.64 -4.64
C THR A 12 -3.93 -6.84 -3.47
N VAL A 13 -4.41 -7.53 -2.43
CA VAL A 13 -3.58 -7.90 -1.28
C VAL A 13 -3.62 -9.41 -1.14
N THR A 14 -2.47 -10.05 -1.26
CA THR A 14 -2.32 -11.50 -1.17
C THR A 14 -1.42 -11.87 0.00
N HIS A 15 -1.71 -13.01 0.61
CA HIS A 15 -0.79 -13.66 1.52
C HIS A 15 0.28 -14.39 0.70
N ASN A 16 1.47 -14.60 1.26
CA ASN A 16 2.55 -15.39 0.65
C ASN A 16 2.15 -16.84 0.26
N SER A 17 1.03 -17.34 0.80
CA SER A 17 0.45 -18.62 0.38
C SER A 17 -0.37 -18.53 -0.93
N GLY A 18 -0.37 -17.38 -1.61
CA GLY A 18 -1.15 -17.10 -2.82
C GLY A 18 -2.64 -16.86 -2.56
N ARG A 19 -3.07 -16.80 -1.29
CA ARG A 19 -4.48 -16.53 -0.92
C ARG A 19 -4.73 -15.04 -0.85
N GLU A 20 -5.72 -14.56 -1.59
CA GLU A 20 -6.18 -13.18 -1.48
C GLU A 20 -6.77 -12.91 -0.10
N ILE A 21 -6.38 -11.78 0.49
CA ILE A 21 -6.88 -11.31 1.78
C ILE A 21 -7.92 -10.25 1.51
N ASN A 22 -9.12 -10.44 2.05
CA ASN A 22 -10.18 -9.46 1.93
C ASN A 22 -9.84 -8.19 2.75
N ALA A 23 -9.42 -7.14 2.05
CA ALA A 23 -9.09 -5.85 2.62
C ALA A 23 -9.88 -4.74 1.94
N ASN A 24 -10.30 -3.75 2.71
CA ASN A 24 -10.91 -2.54 2.18
C ASN A 24 -9.80 -1.58 1.79
N VAL A 25 -9.75 -1.24 0.51
CA VAL A 25 -8.78 -0.28 0.00
C VAL A 25 -9.47 1.05 -0.23
N SER A 26 -8.93 2.11 0.36
CA SER A 26 -9.36 3.47 0.12
C SER A 26 -8.18 4.37 -0.23
N ILE A 27 -8.44 5.38 -1.06
CA ILE A 27 -7.43 6.35 -1.47
C ILE A 27 -7.86 7.71 -0.96
N ASN A 28 -7.04 8.28 -0.07
CA ASN A 28 -7.28 9.59 0.51
C ASN A 28 -6.17 10.56 0.06
N GLY A 29 -6.44 11.24 -1.06
CA GLY A 29 -5.49 12.12 -1.73
C GLY A 29 -4.22 11.37 -2.10
N ASN A 30 -3.12 11.70 -1.42
CA ASN A 30 -1.82 11.09 -1.64
C ASN A 30 -1.56 9.88 -0.72
N LYS A 31 -2.57 9.24 -0.15
CA LYS A 31 -2.42 8.06 0.73
C LYS A 31 -3.28 6.91 0.24
N VAL A 32 -2.68 5.73 0.16
CA VAL A 32 -3.40 4.47 0.01
C VAL A 32 -3.56 3.91 1.41
N ILE A 33 -4.79 3.58 1.78
CA ILE A 33 -5.14 3.01 3.08
C ILE A 33 -5.70 1.62 2.80
N ILE A 34 -5.12 0.62 3.46
CA ILE A 34 -5.52 -0.78 3.36
C ILE A 34 -5.99 -1.20 4.74
N ASP A 35 -7.31 -1.35 4.88
CA ASP A 35 -7.97 -1.76 6.10
C ASP A 35 -8.30 -3.25 6.03
N PHE A 36 -7.58 -4.04 6.82
CA PHE A 36 -7.80 -5.47 6.90
C PHE A 36 -9.06 -5.78 7.73
N THR A 37 -10.00 -6.52 7.14
CA THR A 37 -11.24 -6.93 7.84
C THR A 37 -11.01 -7.98 8.92
N GLN A 38 -9.90 -8.72 8.79
CA GLN A 38 -9.45 -9.74 9.73
C GLN A 38 -8.05 -9.38 10.23
N PRO A 39 -7.71 -9.72 11.49
CA PRO A 39 -6.36 -9.51 12.00
C PRO A 39 -5.36 -10.31 11.16
N VAL A 40 -4.30 -9.63 10.72
CA VAL A 40 -3.16 -10.28 10.06
C VAL A 40 -2.25 -10.86 11.13
N SER A 41 -1.91 -12.14 11.00
CA SER A 41 -1.02 -12.81 11.94
C SER A 41 0.37 -12.13 11.96
N PRO A 42 1.04 -12.08 13.13
CA PRO A 42 2.44 -11.71 13.19
C PRO A 42 3.28 -12.58 12.25
N GLU A 43 4.36 -12.01 11.72
CA GLU A 43 5.29 -12.71 10.80
C GLU A 43 4.66 -13.13 9.45
N SER A 44 3.43 -12.71 9.16
CA SER A 44 2.86 -12.86 7.82
C SER A 44 3.54 -11.95 6.82
N GLN A 45 3.89 -12.53 5.67
CA GLN A 45 4.30 -11.79 4.49
C GLN A 45 3.07 -11.53 3.61
N LEU A 46 2.87 -10.24 3.32
CA LEU A 46 1.81 -9.74 2.45
C LEU A 46 2.43 -9.22 1.17
N GLU A 47 1.79 -9.52 0.06
CA GLU A 47 2.08 -8.95 -1.24
C GLU A 47 0.94 -8.00 -1.61
N ILE A 48 1.32 -6.82 -2.10
CA ILE A 48 0.39 -5.72 -2.39
C ILE A 48 0.64 -5.29 -3.82
N ASP A 49 -0.30 -5.63 -4.68
CA ASP A 49 -0.23 -5.33 -6.11
C ASP A 49 -1.03 -4.06 -6.40
N LEU A 50 -0.33 -3.02 -6.83
CA LEU A 50 -0.95 -1.79 -7.33
C LEU A 50 -1.23 -1.96 -8.84
N ASN A 51 -2.38 -2.52 -9.19
CA ASN A 51 -2.67 -2.93 -10.57
C ASN A 51 -2.97 -1.77 -11.52
N ASP A 52 -3.33 -0.60 -10.99
CA ASP A 52 -3.67 0.58 -11.79
C ASP A 52 -2.96 1.83 -11.24
N VAL A 53 -1.70 1.98 -11.69
CA VAL A 53 -0.83 3.10 -11.34
C VAL A 53 -0.63 3.97 -12.58
N ILE A 54 -1.19 5.17 -12.54
CA ILE A 54 -1.06 6.18 -13.58
C ILE A 54 0.08 7.12 -13.24
N ARG A 55 1.02 7.25 -14.17
CA ARG A 55 2.08 8.26 -14.09
C ARG A 55 1.57 9.59 -14.63
N THR A 56 1.49 10.58 -13.76
CA THR A 56 1.05 11.95 -14.10
C THR A 56 2.20 12.96 -14.10
N GLY A 57 3.37 12.58 -13.58
CA GLY A 57 4.56 13.44 -13.55
C GLY A 57 5.84 12.74 -13.98
N VAL A 58 6.94 13.50 -13.95
CA VAL A 58 8.28 13.01 -14.31
C VAL A 58 9.14 12.96 -13.05
N SER A 59 9.55 11.75 -12.67
CA SER A 59 10.55 11.50 -11.62
C SER A 59 11.37 10.26 -11.98
N ASN A 60 12.62 10.20 -11.51
CA ASN A 60 13.50 9.03 -11.66
C ASN A 60 13.09 7.89 -10.71
N ALA A 61 12.47 8.24 -9.58
CA ALA A 61 11.96 7.29 -8.62
C ALA A 61 10.85 7.93 -7.78
N TRP A 62 9.91 7.11 -7.36
CA TRP A 62 8.86 7.48 -6.43
C TRP A 62 8.99 6.65 -5.15
N LEU A 63 9.22 7.35 -4.03
CA LEU A 63 9.37 6.73 -2.73
C LEU A 63 8.03 6.77 -1.97
N TYR A 64 7.55 5.61 -1.58
CA TYR A 64 6.34 5.41 -0.80
C TYR A 64 6.72 5.07 0.63
N ARG A 65 6.43 5.97 1.56
CA ARG A 65 6.54 5.63 2.97
C ARG A 65 5.43 4.64 3.32
N VAL A 66 5.82 3.49 3.84
CA VAL A 66 4.90 2.46 4.31
C VAL A 66 4.82 2.56 5.83
N SER A 67 3.61 2.60 6.36
CA SER A 67 3.36 2.69 7.79
C SER A 67 2.18 1.82 8.15
N THR A 68 2.24 1.22 9.32
CA THR A 68 1.17 0.39 9.87
C THR A 68 0.52 1.11 11.04
N LYS A 69 -0.70 0.70 11.37
CA LYS A 69 -1.45 1.19 12.51
C LYS A 69 -2.23 0.01 13.08
N PHE A 70 -2.26 -0.10 14.40
CA PHE A 70 -3.11 -1.06 15.09
C PHE A 70 -4.54 -0.52 15.21
N VAL A 71 -5.52 -1.42 15.11
CA VAL A 71 -6.93 -1.08 15.34
C VAL A 71 -7.08 -0.52 16.76
N GLY A 72 -7.76 0.61 16.89
CA GLY A 72 -7.98 1.27 18.19
C GLY A 72 -6.87 2.22 18.64
N ASN A 73 -5.73 2.31 17.93
CA ASN A 73 -4.66 3.24 18.29
C ASN A 73 -4.37 4.22 17.17
N ASN A 74 -4.11 5.51 17.45
CA ASN A 74 -3.89 6.50 16.38
C ASN A 74 -2.41 6.68 15.98
N ILE A 75 -1.54 5.81 16.48
CA ILE A 75 -0.11 5.84 16.22
C ILE A 75 0.18 5.15 14.88
N HIS A 76 0.86 5.87 13.98
CA HIS A 76 1.35 5.31 12.73
C HIS A 76 2.81 4.89 12.92
N ILE A 77 3.09 3.60 12.75
CA ILE A 77 4.41 3.01 12.92
C ILE A 77 5.06 2.90 11.53
N PRO A 78 6.14 3.64 11.24
CA PRO A 78 6.83 3.51 9.95
C PRO A 78 7.54 2.16 9.88
N ILE A 79 7.19 1.35 8.88
CA ILE A 79 7.79 0.02 8.70
C ILE A 79 8.80 0.00 7.55
N GLY A 80 8.78 0.99 6.66
CA GLY A 80 9.76 1.06 5.58
C GLY A 80 9.42 2.05 4.47
N ILE A 81 10.14 1.90 3.36
CA ILE A 81 9.97 2.69 2.14
C ILE A 81 9.90 1.71 0.96
N ALA A 82 8.82 1.76 0.19
CA ALA A 82 8.73 1.10 -1.11
C ALA A 82 9.18 2.06 -2.21
N GLN A 83 10.03 1.60 -3.13
CA GLN A 83 10.54 2.41 -4.22
C GLN A 83 9.98 1.92 -5.56
N LEU A 84 9.29 2.80 -6.27
CA LEU A 84 8.94 2.58 -7.67
C LEU A 84 9.97 3.29 -8.56
N ARG A 85 10.71 2.52 -9.35
CA ARG A 85 11.65 3.06 -10.34
C ARG A 85 11.07 2.88 -11.73
N VAL A 86 11.16 3.92 -12.56
CA VAL A 86 10.79 3.85 -13.97
C VAL A 86 12.08 4.10 -14.74
N TYR A 87 12.47 3.11 -15.54
CA TYR A 87 13.66 3.14 -16.40
C TYR A 87 13.29 3.62 -17.80
#